data_AF-A0A8J5MUR4-F1
#
_entry.id   AF-A0A8J5MUR4-F1
#
_cell.length_a   1.000
_cell.length_b   1.000
_cell.length_c   1.000
_cell.angle_alpha   90.00
_cell.angle_beta   90.00
_cell.angle_gamma   90.00
#
_symmetry.space_group_name_H-M   'P 1'
#
loop_
_entity.id
_entity.type
_entity.pdbx_description
1 polymer ?
#
loop_
_entity_poly.entity_id
_entity_poly.type
_entity_poly.pdbx_seq_one_letter_code
_entity_poly.pdbx_strand_id
1 'polypeptide(L)'
;MDSSPMTLFGYFNEFTAWPDDALEMVATSLLQETKLEASLLAHCVTVCKYFHHSIDDLAHSLTTKAAAEVLCDIVTPTSYLELVFTFKQLLLKKRSEILTLRDRYVTGLEKLKEAKLLITELQEELKLLQPCLVETSANTEALMIKIEQDTIQVERKQELVAADEAVANKKFADAQAIKDDCEKELAKAVPALNAATDALNTLKQDDIRVVKAMKNPPSGVKLVSITYQMMTLVMKSAHLNLHSDST
;
A
#
# COMPACT_ATOMS: atom_id res chain seq x y z
N MET A 1 -12.85 -117.92 4.98
CA MET A 1 -13.45 -117.23 3.82
C MET A 1 -14.76 -116.65 4.28
N ASP A 2 -14.77 -115.36 4.66
CA ASP A 2 -15.84 -114.47 4.23
C ASP A 2 -15.28 -113.04 4.32
N SER A 3 -14.78 -112.55 3.19
CA SER A 3 -14.24 -111.22 3.05
C SER A 3 -15.40 -110.30 2.69
N SER A 4 -16.05 -109.73 3.70
CA SER A 4 -17.03 -108.66 3.48
C SER A 4 -16.32 -107.45 2.86
N PRO A 5 -16.68 -107.00 1.66
CA PRO A 5 -16.09 -105.81 1.07
C PRO A 5 -16.62 -104.58 1.80
N MET A 6 -15.71 -103.88 2.47
CA MET A 6 -15.91 -102.57 3.06
C MET A 6 -16.24 -101.58 1.93
N THR A 7 -17.52 -101.29 1.73
CA THR A 7 -17.97 -100.28 0.76
C THR A 7 -17.45 -98.92 1.22
N LEU A 8 -16.40 -98.46 0.55
CA LEU A 8 -16.02 -97.05 0.50
C LEU A 8 -17.20 -96.27 -0.08
N PHE A 9 -18.06 -95.76 0.80
CA PHE A 9 -18.95 -94.65 0.45
C PHE A 9 -18.05 -93.42 0.22
N GLY A 10 -17.50 -93.31 -0.99
CA GLY A 10 -17.02 -92.04 -1.48
C GLY A 10 -18.22 -91.11 -1.52
N TYR A 11 -18.25 -90.11 -0.65
CA TYR A 11 -19.18 -89.00 -0.76
C TYR A 11 -18.84 -88.27 -2.06
N PHE A 12 -19.54 -88.64 -3.13
CA PHE A 12 -19.52 -87.91 -4.38
C PHE A 12 -20.19 -86.56 -4.10
N ASN A 13 -19.39 -85.50 -3.98
CA ASN A 13 -19.89 -84.15 -3.82
C ASN A 13 -20.30 -83.64 -5.20
N GLU A 14 -21.53 -83.95 -5.60
CA GLU A 14 -22.12 -83.42 -6.82
C GLU A 14 -22.35 -81.92 -6.62
N PHE A 15 -21.55 -81.10 -7.30
CA PHE A 15 -21.72 -79.65 -7.26
C PHE A 15 -22.93 -79.27 -8.11
N THR A 16 -24.07 -79.06 -7.46
CA THR A 16 -25.29 -78.57 -8.09
C THR A 16 -25.20 -77.07 -8.37
N ALA A 17 -26.02 -76.59 -9.31
CA ALA A 17 -26.25 -75.16 -9.49
C ALA A 17 -26.66 -74.50 -8.15
N TRP A 18 -26.30 -73.23 -7.97
CA TRP A 18 -26.62 -72.51 -6.75
C TRP A 18 -28.14 -72.30 -6.63
N PRO A 19 -28.74 -72.62 -5.46
CA PRO A 19 -30.15 -72.30 -5.22
C PRO A 19 -30.35 -70.79 -5.11
N ASP A 20 -31.59 -70.34 -5.35
CA ASP A 20 -32.01 -68.94 -5.25
C ASP A 20 -31.55 -68.28 -3.94
N ASP A 21 -31.71 -68.98 -2.81
CA ASP A 21 -31.34 -68.48 -1.49
C ASP A 21 -29.84 -68.17 -1.38
N ALA A 22 -28.99 -68.97 -2.05
CA ALA A 22 -27.55 -68.76 -2.08
C ALA A 22 -27.18 -67.53 -2.93
N LEU A 23 -27.82 -67.37 -4.10
CA LEU A 23 -27.63 -66.21 -4.96
C LEU A 23 -28.03 -64.92 -4.23
N GLU A 24 -29.17 -64.93 -3.53
CA GLU A 24 -29.66 -63.79 -2.76
C GLU A 24 -28.73 -63.42 -1.60
N MET A 25 -28.25 -64.41 -0.84
CA MET A 25 -27.35 -64.19 0.28
C MET A 25 -26.01 -63.59 -0.17
N VAL A 26 -25.45 -64.12 -1.25
CA VAL A 26 -24.17 -63.65 -1.79
C VAL A 26 -24.29 -62.25 -2.37
N ALA A 27 -25.34 -61.97 -3.15
CA ALA A 27 -25.57 -60.62 -3.67
C ALA A 27 -25.83 -59.61 -2.55
N THR A 28 -26.61 -59.98 -1.53
CA THR A 28 -26.87 -59.12 -0.37
C THR A 28 -25.58 -58.77 0.36
N SER A 29 -24.74 -59.77 0.66
CA SER A 29 -23.45 -59.59 1.33
C SER A 29 -22.52 -58.67 0.55
N LEU A 30 -22.35 -58.92 -0.76
CA LEU A 30 -21.46 -58.12 -1.60
C LEU A 30 -21.92 -56.67 -1.77
N LEU A 31 -23.23 -56.44 -1.86
CA LEU A 31 -23.82 -55.12 -2.07
C LEU A 31 -24.03 -54.33 -0.77
N GLN A 32 -23.98 -54.95 0.40
CA GLN A 32 -24.20 -54.29 1.69
C GLN A 32 -23.25 -53.09 1.92
N GLU A 33 -22.01 -53.17 1.43
CA GLU A 33 -21.01 -52.10 1.54
C GLU A 33 -21.37 -50.82 0.76
N THR A 34 -22.32 -50.89 -0.19
CA THR A 34 -22.68 -49.76 -1.06
C THR A 34 -23.57 -48.71 -0.38
N LYS A 35 -23.99 -48.94 0.87
CA LYS A 35 -24.87 -48.06 1.66
C LYS A 35 -26.15 -47.66 0.88
N LEU A 36 -26.71 -48.62 0.14
CA LEU A 36 -28.02 -48.46 -0.49
C LEU A 36 -29.12 -48.53 0.57
N GLU A 37 -30.27 -47.91 0.28
CA GLU A 37 -31.48 -48.12 1.07
C GLU A 37 -31.88 -49.60 1.01
N ALA A 38 -32.39 -50.14 2.11
CA ALA A 38 -32.76 -51.56 2.21
C ALA A 38 -33.74 -51.99 1.10
N SER A 39 -34.71 -51.13 0.75
CA SER A 39 -35.66 -51.37 -0.34
C SER A 39 -34.94 -51.50 -1.68
N LEU A 40 -34.06 -50.56 -2.02
CA LEU A 40 -33.32 -50.55 -3.28
C LEU A 40 -32.30 -51.69 -3.37
N LEU A 41 -31.67 -52.04 -2.25
CA LEU A 41 -30.77 -53.19 -2.17
C LEU A 41 -31.51 -54.50 -2.52
N ALA A 42 -32.71 -54.72 -1.97
CA ALA A 42 -33.51 -55.90 -2.30
C ALA A 42 -33.88 -55.97 -3.79
N HIS A 43 -34.19 -54.83 -4.41
CA HIS A 43 -34.44 -54.77 -5.86
C HIS A 43 -33.17 -55.08 -6.66
N CYS A 44 -32.01 -54.55 -6.28
CA CYS A 44 -30.74 -54.85 -6.94
C CYS A 44 -30.40 -56.35 -6.86
N VAL A 45 -30.60 -56.97 -5.69
CA VAL A 45 -30.41 -58.42 -5.51
C VAL A 45 -31.35 -59.22 -6.42
N THR A 46 -32.62 -58.84 -6.47
CA THR A 46 -33.62 -59.46 -7.36
C THR A 46 -33.20 -59.37 -8.83
N VAL A 47 -32.72 -58.20 -9.26
CA VAL A 47 -32.26 -57.96 -10.63
C VAL A 47 -30.99 -58.77 -10.96
N CYS A 48 -30.02 -58.85 -10.05
CA CYS A 48 -28.83 -59.68 -10.23
C CYS A 48 -29.20 -61.17 -10.38
N LYS A 49 -30.15 -61.66 -9.56
CA LYS A 49 -30.67 -63.02 -9.67
C LYS A 49 -31.39 -63.26 -11.01
N TYR A 50 -32.24 -62.32 -11.42
CA TYR A 50 -32.93 -62.38 -12.71
C TYR A 50 -31.95 -62.47 -13.89
N PHE A 51 -30.87 -61.70 -13.88
CA PHE A 51 -29.86 -61.78 -14.95
C PHE A 51 -29.13 -63.12 -14.98
N HIS A 52 -28.85 -63.72 -13.82
CA HIS A 52 -28.24 -65.04 -13.74
C HIS A 52 -29.15 -66.11 -14.36
N HIS A 53 -30.41 -66.16 -13.92
CA HIS A 53 -31.41 -67.11 -14.44
C HIS A 53 -31.75 -66.87 -15.90
N SER A 54 -31.84 -65.61 -16.35
CA SER A 54 -32.13 -65.30 -17.74
C SER A 54 -31.04 -65.80 -18.70
N ILE A 55 -29.78 -65.87 -18.27
CA ILE A 55 -28.68 -66.40 -19.08
C ILE A 55 -28.72 -67.94 -19.07
N ASP A 56 -29.08 -68.55 -17.94
CA ASP A 56 -29.27 -69.99 -17.80
C ASP A 56 -30.44 -70.50 -18.68
N ASP A 57 -31.60 -69.84 -18.61
CA ASP A 57 -32.76 -70.11 -19.46
C ASP A 57 -32.41 -69.96 -20.95
N LEU A 58 -31.62 -68.93 -21.30
CA LEU A 58 -31.17 -68.72 -22.66
C LEU A 58 -30.26 -69.87 -23.10
N ALA A 59 -29.31 -70.29 -22.26
CA ALA A 59 -28.42 -71.42 -22.52
C ALA A 59 -29.21 -72.70 -22.85
N HIS A 60 -30.29 -72.96 -22.11
CA HIS A 60 -31.17 -74.11 -22.33
C HIS A 60 -32.08 -73.98 -23.55
N SER A 61 -32.46 -72.76 -23.94
CA SER A 61 -33.30 -72.51 -25.11
C SER A 61 -32.54 -72.63 -26.45
N LEU A 62 -31.21 -72.59 -26.43
CA LEU A 62 -30.39 -72.65 -27.64
C LEU A 62 -30.39 -74.04 -28.25
N THR A 63 -30.83 -74.12 -29.51
CA THR A 63 -30.91 -75.37 -30.27
C THR A 63 -29.57 -75.82 -30.87
N THR A 64 -28.62 -74.89 -31.01
CA THR A 64 -27.29 -75.19 -31.53
C THR A 64 -26.38 -75.66 -30.40
N LYS A 65 -25.95 -76.92 -30.47
CA LYS A 65 -25.09 -77.55 -29.45
C LYS A 65 -23.84 -76.73 -29.12
N ALA A 66 -23.19 -76.15 -30.13
CA ALA A 66 -22.01 -75.32 -29.95
C ALA A 66 -22.28 -74.00 -29.18
N ALA A 67 -23.47 -73.39 -29.32
CA ALA A 67 -23.80 -72.16 -28.60
C ALA A 67 -24.30 -72.45 -27.18
N ALA A 68 -25.03 -73.55 -26.99
CA ALA A 68 -25.46 -74.02 -25.68
C ALA A 68 -24.26 -74.43 -24.80
N GLU A 69 -23.30 -75.18 -25.35
CA GLU A 69 -22.07 -75.57 -24.62
C GLU A 69 -21.27 -74.33 -24.16
N VAL A 70 -21.09 -73.34 -25.03
CA VAL A 70 -20.39 -72.09 -24.69
C VAL A 70 -21.09 -71.32 -23.56
N LEU A 71 -22.42 -71.27 -23.56
CA LEU A 71 -23.17 -70.56 -22.53
C LEU A 71 -23.17 -71.30 -21.19
N CYS A 72 -23.28 -72.63 -21.20
CA CYS A 72 -23.15 -73.45 -20.00
C CYS A 72 -21.76 -73.32 -19.34
N ASP A 73 -20.71 -73.16 -20.15
CA ASP A 73 -19.34 -72.92 -19.65
C ASP A 73 -19.17 -71.52 -19.01
N ILE A 74 -20.03 -70.56 -19.38
CA ILE A 74 -20.01 -69.18 -18.87
C ILE A 74 -20.90 -69.03 -17.62
N VAL A 75 -22.00 -69.78 -17.51
CA VAL A 75 -22.91 -69.75 -16.35
C VAL A 75 -22.28 -70.55 -15.20
N THR A 76 -21.50 -69.85 -14.38
CA THR A 76 -20.83 -70.43 -13.21
C THR A 76 -21.05 -69.52 -12.00
N PRO A 77 -20.95 -70.05 -10.77
CA PRO A 77 -20.99 -69.22 -9.57
C PRO A 77 -19.95 -68.08 -9.60
N THR A 78 -18.80 -68.31 -10.25
CA THR A 78 -17.76 -67.29 -10.44
C THR A 78 -18.25 -66.14 -11.32
N SER A 79 -18.92 -66.42 -12.45
CA SER A 79 -19.44 -65.35 -13.31
C SER A 79 -20.57 -64.56 -12.64
N TYR A 80 -21.36 -65.18 -11.75
CA TYR A 80 -22.31 -64.47 -10.90
C TYR A 80 -21.64 -63.50 -9.93
N LEU A 81 -20.56 -63.94 -9.26
CA LEU A 81 -19.77 -63.06 -8.38
C LEU A 81 -19.18 -61.88 -9.16
N GLU A 82 -18.66 -62.12 -10.36
CA GLU A 82 -18.14 -61.07 -11.25
C GLU A 82 -19.22 -60.07 -11.68
N LEU A 83 -20.43 -60.54 -11.98
CA LEU A 83 -21.57 -59.68 -12.30
C LEU A 83 -21.88 -58.72 -11.14
N VAL A 84 -22.05 -59.26 -9.93
CA VAL A 84 -22.38 -58.47 -8.74
C VAL A 84 -21.25 -57.50 -8.39
N PHE A 85 -19.99 -57.96 -8.50
CA PHE A 85 -18.81 -57.13 -8.27
C PHE A 85 -18.71 -55.99 -9.28
N THR A 86 -18.91 -56.27 -10.56
CA THR A 86 -18.87 -55.26 -11.63
C THR A 86 -19.98 -54.23 -11.45
N PHE A 87 -21.19 -54.66 -11.11
CA PHE A 87 -22.30 -53.77 -10.78
C PHE A 87 -21.95 -52.84 -9.62
N LYS A 88 -21.38 -53.39 -8.53
CA LYS A 88 -20.91 -52.61 -7.37
C LYS A 88 -19.89 -51.55 -7.77
N GLN A 89 -18.87 -51.92 -8.54
CA GLN A 89 -17.84 -50.98 -8.99
C GLN A 89 -18.42 -49.87 -9.88
N LEU A 90 -19.30 -50.23 -10.81
CA LEU A 90 -19.95 -49.27 -11.69
C LEU A 90 -20.83 -48.28 -10.90
N LEU A 91 -21.60 -48.78 -9.93
CA LEU A 91 -22.43 -47.96 -9.05
C LEU A 91 -21.58 -46.94 -8.27
N LEU A 92 -20.50 -47.39 -7.63
CA LEU A 92 -19.61 -46.50 -6.87
C LEU A 92 -18.94 -45.46 -7.76
N LYS A 93 -18.48 -45.86 -8.95
CA LYS A 93 -17.89 -44.96 -9.94
C LYS A 93 -18.89 -43.88 -10.37
N LYS A 94 -20.10 -44.27 -10.76
CA LYS A 94 -21.14 -43.33 -11.20
C LYS A 94 -21.59 -42.40 -10.07
N ARG A 95 -21.70 -42.91 -8.85
CA ARG A 95 -21.99 -42.08 -7.68
C ARG A 95 -20.90 -41.03 -7.46
N SER A 96 -19.63 -41.43 -7.52
CA SER A 96 -18.50 -40.51 -7.37
C SER A 96 -18.47 -39.43 -8.46
N GLU A 97 -18.69 -39.81 -9.73
CA GLU A 97 -18.78 -38.87 -10.87
C GLU A 97 -19.87 -37.80 -10.63
N ILE A 98 -21.07 -38.24 -10.22
CA ILE A 98 -22.21 -37.34 -9.95
C ILE A 98 -21.95 -36.44 -8.75
N LEU A 99 -21.43 -36.99 -7.65
CA LEU A 99 -21.12 -36.21 -6.44
C LEU A 99 -20.07 -35.15 -6.73
N THR A 100 -19.01 -35.51 -7.46
CA THR A 100 -17.96 -34.55 -7.86
C THR A 100 -18.54 -33.42 -8.72
N LEU A 101 -19.41 -33.74 -9.68
CA LEU A 101 -20.08 -32.72 -10.50
C LEU A 101 -20.97 -31.81 -9.66
N ARG A 102 -21.77 -32.38 -8.76
CA ARG A 102 -22.61 -31.63 -7.82
C ARG A 102 -21.75 -30.68 -6.99
N ASP A 103 -20.68 -31.17 -6.38
CA ASP A 103 -19.82 -30.38 -5.48
C ASP A 103 -19.14 -29.22 -6.22
N ARG A 104 -18.75 -29.45 -7.49
CA ARG A 104 -18.29 -28.38 -8.38
C ARG A 104 -19.36 -27.30 -8.59
N TYR A 105 -20.61 -27.68 -8.85
CA TYR A 105 -21.70 -26.72 -9.05
C TYR A 105 -22.04 -25.97 -7.76
N VAL A 106 -22.08 -26.66 -6.62
CA VAL A 106 -22.32 -26.03 -5.31
C VAL A 106 -21.24 -24.98 -5.02
N THR A 107 -19.97 -25.37 -5.16
CA THR A 107 -18.83 -24.46 -4.98
C THR A 107 -18.91 -23.27 -5.95
N GLY A 108 -19.25 -23.53 -7.23
CA GLY A 108 -19.41 -22.47 -8.23
C GLY A 108 -20.53 -21.48 -7.88
N LEU A 109 -21.67 -21.98 -7.40
CA LEU A 109 -22.79 -21.14 -6.96
C LEU A 109 -22.44 -20.31 -5.73
N GLU A 110 -21.70 -20.88 -4.77
CA GLU A 110 -21.18 -20.14 -3.62
C GLU A 110 -20.27 -19.01 -4.05
N LYS A 111 -19.33 -19.27 -4.98
CA LYS A 111 -18.44 -18.23 -5.52
C LYS A 111 -19.17 -17.14 -6.29
N LEU A 112 -20.20 -17.49 -7.06
CA LEU A 112 -21.05 -16.49 -7.73
C LEU A 112 -21.82 -15.63 -6.72
N LYS A 113 -22.29 -16.22 -5.62
CA LYS A 113 -22.95 -15.49 -4.54
C LYS A 113 -21.98 -14.53 -3.83
N GLU A 114 -20.77 -14.99 -3.51
CA GLU A 114 -19.71 -14.15 -2.93
C GLU A 114 -19.38 -12.96 -3.86
N ALA A 115 -19.14 -13.23 -5.15
CA ALA A 115 -18.84 -12.20 -6.14
C ALA A 115 -19.97 -11.17 -6.28
N LYS A 116 -21.24 -11.61 -6.24
CA LYS A 116 -22.40 -10.73 -6.28
C LYS A 116 -22.42 -9.77 -5.08
N LEU A 117 -22.11 -10.25 -3.88
CA LEU A 117 -22.05 -9.41 -2.69
C LEU A 117 -20.95 -8.35 -2.83
N LEU A 118 -19.75 -8.75 -3.25
CA LEU A 118 -18.62 -7.83 -3.48
C LEU A 118 -18.95 -6.77 -4.54
N ILE A 119 -19.58 -7.17 -5.65
CA ILE A 119 -20.00 -6.22 -6.70
C ILE A 119 -21.02 -5.22 -6.14
N THR A 120 -21.91 -5.65 -5.26
CA THR A 120 -22.92 -4.77 -4.66
C THR A 120 -22.25 -3.73 -3.76
N GLU A 121 -21.30 -4.15 -2.92
CA GLU A 121 -20.51 -3.26 -2.06
C GLU A 121 -19.70 -2.24 -2.89
N LEU A 122 -18.97 -2.71 -3.92
CA LEU A 122 -18.23 -1.83 -4.82
C LEU A 122 -19.13 -0.82 -5.54
N GLN A 123 -20.35 -1.21 -5.92
CA GLN A 123 -21.31 -0.29 -6.53
C GLN A 123 -21.79 0.78 -5.55
N GLU A 124 -21.95 0.45 -4.27
CA GLU A 124 -22.29 1.42 -3.24
C GLU A 124 -21.14 2.38 -2.96
N GLU A 125 -19.91 1.88 -2.84
CA GLU A 125 -18.71 2.71 -2.71
C GLU A 125 -18.56 3.69 -3.88
N LEU A 126 -18.70 3.21 -5.12
CA LEU A 126 -18.64 4.08 -6.31
C LEU A 126 -19.70 5.18 -6.28
N LYS A 127 -20.94 4.87 -5.86
CA LYS A 127 -21.99 5.88 -5.73
C LYS A 127 -21.65 6.94 -4.68
N LEU A 128 -20.97 6.55 -3.59
CA LEU A 128 -20.53 7.47 -2.54
C LEU A 128 -19.32 8.32 -2.98
N LEU A 129 -18.37 7.74 -3.72
CA LEU A 129 -17.18 8.45 -4.17
C LEU A 129 -17.46 9.41 -5.35
N GLN A 130 -18.43 9.09 -6.20
CA GLN A 130 -18.78 9.91 -7.37
C GLN A 130 -19.01 11.40 -7.04
N PRO A 131 -19.86 11.80 -6.05
CA PRO A 131 -20.06 13.20 -5.73
C PRO A 131 -18.80 13.87 -5.17
N CYS A 132 -18.04 13.18 -4.33
CA CYS A 132 -16.78 13.69 -3.77
C CYS A 132 -15.77 13.98 -4.90
N LEU A 133 -15.70 13.11 -5.91
CA LEU A 133 -14.84 13.33 -7.08
C LEU A 133 -15.25 14.57 -7.87
N VAL A 134 -16.55 14.77 -8.10
CA VAL A 134 -17.06 15.95 -8.80
C VAL A 134 -16.76 17.23 -8.02
N GLU A 135 -16.98 17.21 -6.70
CA GLU A 135 -16.70 18.36 -5.83
C GLU A 135 -15.20 18.70 -5.79
N THR A 136 -14.33 17.69 -5.62
CA THR A 136 -12.88 17.89 -5.60
C THR A 136 -12.33 18.36 -6.94
N SER A 137 -12.88 17.88 -8.07
CA SER A 137 -12.55 18.39 -9.41
C SER A 137 -12.92 19.87 -9.53
N ALA A 138 -14.16 20.24 -9.17
CA ALA A 138 -14.61 21.63 -9.22
C ALA A 138 -13.78 22.55 -8.31
N ASN A 139 -13.42 22.08 -7.12
CA ASN A 139 -12.55 22.83 -6.19
C ASN A 139 -11.14 23.01 -6.78
N THR A 140 -10.61 22.00 -7.45
CA THR A 140 -9.28 22.07 -8.09
C THR A 140 -9.29 23.06 -9.26
N GLU A 141 -10.33 23.03 -10.09
CA GLU A 141 -10.53 24.00 -11.18
C GLU A 141 -10.62 25.43 -10.64
N ALA A 142 -11.41 25.65 -9.58
CA ALA A 142 -11.54 26.96 -8.93
C ALA A 142 -10.21 27.45 -8.33
N LEU A 143 -9.41 26.55 -7.74
CA LEU A 143 -8.10 26.88 -7.21
C LEU A 143 -7.11 27.24 -8.33
N MET A 144 -7.16 26.52 -9.46
CA MET A 144 -6.32 26.80 -10.62
C MET A 144 -6.56 28.22 -11.16
N ILE A 145 -7.83 28.63 -11.26
CA ILE A 145 -8.20 30.01 -11.66
C ILE A 145 -7.63 31.05 -10.69
N LYS A 146 -7.70 30.80 -9.37
CA LYS A 146 -7.12 31.71 -8.37
C LYS A 146 -5.60 31.80 -8.49
N ILE A 147 -4.92 30.67 -8.69
CA ILE A 147 -3.46 30.64 -8.86
C ILE A 147 -3.06 31.46 -10.08
N GLU A 148 -3.77 31.34 -11.20
CA GLU A 148 -3.50 32.15 -12.40
C GLU A 148 -3.65 33.66 -12.10
N GLN A 149 -4.71 34.06 -11.41
CA GLN A 149 -4.92 35.45 -11.02
C GLN A 149 -3.85 35.98 -10.06
N ASP A 150 -3.49 35.18 -9.06
CA ASP A 150 -2.48 35.54 -8.07
C ASP A 150 -1.09 35.62 -8.71
N THR A 151 -0.78 34.73 -9.67
CA THR A 151 0.47 34.76 -10.42
C THR A 151 0.63 36.08 -11.17
N ILE A 152 -0.41 36.54 -11.88
CA ILE A 152 -0.40 37.83 -12.58
C ILE A 152 -0.21 39.00 -11.60
N GLN A 153 -0.77 38.92 -10.39
CA GLN A 153 -0.58 39.97 -9.38
C GLN A 153 0.83 39.94 -8.78
N VAL A 154 1.37 38.75 -8.51
CA VAL A 154 2.71 38.56 -7.98
C VAL A 154 3.75 39.03 -8.98
N GLU A 155 3.64 38.66 -10.26
CA GLU A 155 4.55 39.10 -11.32
C GLU A 155 4.58 40.64 -11.43
N ARG A 156 3.41 41.30 -11.43
CA ARG A 156 3.33 42.76 -11.43
C ARG A 156 3.98 43.40 -10.21
N LYS A 157 3.77 42.83 -9.02
CA LYS A 157 4.40 43.34 -7.79
C LYS A 157 5.90 43.09 -7.79
N GLN A 158 6.36 41.96 -8.33
CA GLN A 158 7.76 41.61 -8.43
C GLN A 158 8.51 42.58 -9.35
N GLU A 159 7.91 42.95 -10.48
CA GLU A 159 8.48 43.97 -11.38
C GLU A 159 8.64 45.33 -10.67
N LEU A 160 7.62 45.75 -9.93
CA LEU A 160 7.66 47.00 -9.16
C LEU A 160 8.72 46.95 -8.06
N VAL A 161 8.77 45.88 -7.27
CA VAL A 161 9.75 45.71 -6.19
C VAL A 161 11.18 45.64 -6.75
N ALA A 162 11.40 44.98 -7.89
CA ALA A 162 12.71 44.94 -8.53
C ALA A 162 13.18 46.33 -8.98
N ALA A 163 12.26 47.17 -9.47
CA ALA A 163 12.57 48.56 -9.81
C ALA A 163 12.94 49.38 -8.56
N ASP A 164 12.15 49.26 -7.48
CA ASP A 164 12.42 49.95 -6.21
C ASP A 164 13.72 49.49 -5.56
N GLU A 165 14.02 48.18 -5.61
CA GLU A 165 15.26 47.59 -5.12
C GLU A 165 16.47 48.15 -5.88
N ALA A 166 16.39 48.28 -7.21
CA ALA A 166 17.46 48.87 -8.01
C ALA A 166 17.72 50.34 -7.61
N VAL A 167 16.67 51.12 -7.35
CA VAL A 167 16.79 52.51 -6.88
C VAL A 167 17.38 52.57 -5.48
N ALA A 168 16.91 51.71 -4.56
CA ALA A 168 17.41 51.64 -3.19
C ALA A 168 18.89 51.24 -3.14
N ASN A 169 19.29 50.22 -3.90
CA ASN A 169 20.68 49.77 -3.99
C ASN A 169 21.60 50.86 -4.56
N LYS A 170 21.13 51.63 -5.55
CA LYS A 170 21.89 52.77 -6.07
C LYS A 170 22.09 53.84 -4.98
N LYS A 171 21.02 54.23 -4.30
CA LYS A 171 21.10 55.22 -3.20
C LYS A 171 21.97 54.72 -2.05
N PHE A 172 21.92 53.43 -1.73
CA PHE A 172 22.76 52.82 -0.72
C PHE A 172 24.23 52.88 -1.13
N ALA A 173 24.56 52.52 -2.38
CA ALA A 173 25.92 52.61 -2.90
C ALA A 173 26.45 54.05 -2.88
N ASP A 174 25.63 55.03 -3.28
CA ASP A 174 25.98 56.44 -3.24
C ASP A 174 26.23 56.92 -1.80
N ALA A 175 25.37 56.55 -0.84
CA ALA A 175 25.54 56.90 0.57
C ALA A 175 26.76 56.22 1.21
N GLN A 176 27.03 54.96 0.85
CA GLN A 176 28.19 54.23 1.32
C GLN A 176 29.49 54.86 0.80
N ALA A 177 29.53 55.28 -0.47
CA ALA A 177 30.68 55.99 -1.03
C ALA A 177 30.95 57.31 -0.28
N ILE A 178 29.91 58.10 0.02
CA ILE A 178 30.04 59.33 0.81
C ILE A 178 30.57 59.02 2.22
N LYS A 179 30.01 57.99 2.87
CA LYS A 179 30.45 57.57 4.20
C LYS A 179 31.93 57.17 4.20
N ASP A 180 32.35 56.35 3.25
CA ASP A 180 33.74 55.87 3.14
C ASP A 180 34.71 57.04 2.90
N ASP A 181 34.33 58.00 2.05
CA ASP A 181 35.11 59.22 1.82
C ASP A 181 35.22 60.07 3.10
N CYS A 182 34.13 60.24 3.84
CA CYS A 182 34.13 60.97 5.11
C CYS A 182 34.97 60.27 6.19
N GLU A 183 34.85 58.94 6.33
CA GLU A 183 35.65 58.16 7.28
C GLU A 183 37.14 58.22 6.95
N LYS A 184 37.50 58.23 5.65
CA LYS A 184 38.87 58.42 5.19
C LYS A 184 39.43 59.79 5.54
N GLU A 185 38.68 60.86 5.33
CA GLU A 185 39.11 62.21 5.73
C GLU A 185 39.18 62.35 7.26
N LEU A 186 38.24 61.75 7.99
CA LEU A 186 38.25 61.72 9.44
C LEU A 186 39.48 60.97 9.97
N ALA A 187 39.84 59.81 9.38
CA ALA A 187 41.01 59.04 9.76
C ALA A 187 42.34 59.80 9.59
N LYS A 188 42.40 60.77 8.66
CA LYS A 188 43.54 61.70 8.55
C LYS A 188 43.56 62.74 9.66
N ALA A 189 42.40 63.21 10.10
CA ALA A 189 42.28 64.26 11.11
C ALA A 189 42.45 63.74 12.56
N VAL A 190 41.98 62.51 12.86
CA VAL A 190 42.02 61.93 14.20
C VAL A 190 43.43 61.85 14.81
N PRO A 191 44.49 61.43 14.10
CA PRO A 191 45.85 61.41 14.65
C PRO A 191 46.35 62.79 15.07
N ALA A 192 46.05 63.83 14.29
CA ALA A 192 46.43 65.21 14.62
C ALA A 192 45.67 65.71 15.86
N LEU A 193 44.39 65.37 15.99
CA LEU A 193 43.58 65.71 17.17
C LEU A 193 44.06 64.98 18.42
N ASN A 194 44.33 63.67 18.33
CA ASN A 194 44.85 62.88 19.45
C ASN A 194 46.23 63.37 19.88
N ALA A 195 47.13 63.64 18.94
CA ALA A 195 48.44 64.22 19.24
C ALA A 195 48.33 65.59 19.94
N ALA A 196 47.39 66.44 19.51
CA ALA A 196 47.12 67.72 20.16
C ALA A 196 46.53 67.54 21.58
N THR A 197 45.67 66.55 21.78
CA THR A 197 45.05 66.24 23.07
C THR A 197 46.06 65.64 24.05
N ASP A 198 46.91 64.74 23.57
CA ASP A 198 48.00 64.17 24.36
C ASP A 198 49.01 65.24 24.77
N ALA A 199 49.37 66.14 23.85
CA ALA A 199 50.21 67.29 24.17
C ALA A 199 49.56 68.18 25.25
N LEU A 200 48.25 68.43 25.18
CA LEU A 200 47.52 69.17 26.22
C LEU A 200 47.57 68.43 27.57
N ASN A 201 47.40 67.11 27.58
CA ASN A 201 47.42 66.28 28.80
C ASN A 201 48.80 66.24 29.49
N THR A 202 49.88 66.63 28.79
CA THR A 202 51.21 66.77 29.40
C THR A 202 51.42 68.08 30.17
N LEU A 203 50.55 69.08 29.99
CA LEU A 203 50.63 70.37 30.69
C LEU A 203 50.22 70.22 32.16
N LYS A 204 51.07 70.72 33.05
CA LYS A 204 50.79 70.73 34.49
C LYS A 204 50.18 72.07 34.91
N GLN A 205 49.46 72.08 36.03
CA GLN A 205 48.81 73.29 36.56
C GLN A 205 49.82 74.43 36.81
N ASP A 206 51.07 74.10 37.11
CA ASP A 206 52.14 75.07 37.33
C ASP A 206 52.57 75.77 36.03
N ASP A 207 52.58 75.09 34.89
CA ASP A 207 52.92 75.69 33.58
C ASP A 207 51.90 76.78 33.19
N ILE A 208 50.61 76.53 33.48
CA ILE A 208 49.51 77.48 33.26
C ILE A 208 49.65 78.71 34.17
N ARG A 209 50.08 78.52 35.43
CA ARG A 209 50.31 79.63 36.39
C ARG A 209 51.45 80.53 35.92
N VAL A 210 52.51 79.96 35.36
CA VAL A 210 53.65 80.73 34.82
C VAL A 210 53.21 81.62 33.67
N VAL A 211 52.45 81.10 32.70
CA VAL A 211 51.93 81.89 31.57
C VAL A 211 51.00 83.02 32.04
N LYS A 212 50.13 82.76 33.03
CA LYS A 212 49.21 83.77 33.59
C LYS A 212 49.92 84.89 34.35
N ALA A 213 51.08 84.61 34.95
CA ALA A 213 51.86 85.58 35.73
C ALA A 213 52.78 86.47 34.88
N MET A 214 52.96 86.18 33.59
CA MET A 214 53.82 86.97 32.70
C MET A 214 53.19 88.33 32.36
N LYS A 215 53.81 89.43 32.82
CA LYS A 215 53.37 90.81 32.48
C LYS A 215 53.55 91.16 30.99
N ASN A 216 54.47 90.50 30.29
CA ASN A 216 54.73 90.77 28.87
C ASN A 216 55.16 89.48 28.12
N PRO A 217 54.21 88.64 27.66
CA PRO A 217 54.53 87.35 27.07
C PRO A 217 55.30 87.47 25.73
N PRO A 218 56.22 86.55 25.41
CA PRO A 218 56.90 86.46 24.12
C PRO A 218 55.92 86.34 22.94
N SER A 219 56.35 86.71 21.73
CA SER A 219 55.50 86.79 20.53
C SER A 219 54.69 85.50 20.26
N GLY A 220 55.30 84.32 20.43
CA GLY A 220 54.61 83.03 20.24
C GLY A 220 53.47 82.77 21.23
N VAL A 221 53.65 83.12 22.50
CA VAL A 221 52.62 82.93 23.56
C VAL A 221 51.47 83.92 23.39
N LYS A 222 51.76 85.17 22.98
CA LYS A 222 50.73 86.17 22.66
C LYS A 222 49.84 85.71 21.51
N LEU A 223 50.43 85.20 20.43
CA LEU A 223 49.68 84.72 19.27
C LEU A 223 48.74 83.57 19.65
N VAL A 224 49.24 82.54 20.35
CA VAL A 224 48.41 81.39 20.77
C VAL A 224 47.30 81.80 21.76
N SER A 225 47.58 82.71 22.69
CA SER A 225 46.56 83.21 23.63
C SER A 225 45.46 84.03 22.94
N ILE A 226 45.81 84.81 21.91
CA ILE A 226 44.84 85.61 21.14
C ILE A 226 43.99 84.70 20.26
N THR A 227 44.60 83.71 19.58
CA THR A 227 43.87 82.77 18.73
C THR A 227 42.93 81.89 19.55
N TYR A 228 43.35 81.41 20.73
CA TYR A 228 42.48 80.70 21.66
C TYR A 228 41.28 81.56 22.12
N GLN A 229 41.53 82.83 22.49
CA GLN A 229 40.46 83.75 22.90
C GLN A 229 39.48 84.03 21.75
N MET A 230 39.98 84.23 20.53
CA MET A 230 39.13 84.39 19.34
C MET A 230 38.32 83.12 19.06
N MET A 231 38.93 81.93 19.09
CA MET A 231 38.23 80.67 18.86
C MET A 231 37.15 80.40 19.91
N THR A 232 37.40 80.76 21.17
CA THR A 232 36.41 80.67 22.25
C THR A 232 35.21 81.60 22.01
N LEU A 233 35.45 82.82 21.50
CA LEU A 233 34.37 83.74 21.15
C LEU A 233 33.54 83.24 19.96
N VAL A 234 34.18 82.70 18.93
CA VAL A 234 33.52 82.15 17.72
C VAL A 234 32.68 80.92 18.06
N MET A 235 33.18 80.01 18.90
CA MET A 235 32.43 78.83 19.35
C MET A 235 31.22 79.24 20.21
N LYS A 236 31.39 80.25 21.07
CA LYS A 236 30.30 80.77 21.92
C LYS A 236 29.21 81.45 21.11
N SER A 237 29.54 82.15 20.02
CA SER A 237 28.54 82.74 19.11
C SER A 237 27.86 81.70 18.21
N ALA A 238 28.56 80.67 17.73
CA ALA A 238 27.96 79.60 16.94
C ALA A 238 26.92 78.77 17.72
N HIS A 239 27.19 78.48 19.00
CA HIS A 239 26.26 77.79 19.89
C HIS A 239 24.99 78.61 20.20
N LEU A 240 25.11 79.96 20.21
CA LEU A 240 23.96 80.86 20.36
C LEU A 240 23.08 80.89 19.09
N ASN A 241 23.67 80.78 17.89
CA ASN A 241 22.91 80.78 16.63
C ASN A 241 22.15 79.47 16.35
N LEU A 242 22.68 78.30 16.75
CA LEU A 242 21.95 77.03 16.62
C LEU A 242 20.69 76.97 17.50
N HIS A 243 20.63 77.77 18.56
CA HIS A 243 19.44 77.89 19.42
C HIS A 243 18.45 78.98 18.95
N SER A 244 18.82 79.86 17.99
CA SER A 244 17.92 80.85 17.40
C SER A 244 17.27 80.40 16.09
N ASP A 245 17.83 79.40 15.40
CA ASP A 245 17.24 78.81 14.18
C ASP A 245 16.24 77.65 14.46
N SER A 246 15.96 77.37 15.75
CA SER A 246 14.97 76.36 16.19
C SER A 246 13.62 76.97 16.62
N THR A 247 13.36 78.23 16.28
CA THR A 247 12.06 78.92 16.42
C THR A 247 11.67 79.58 15.11
#